data_AF-A0A4R6RSY1-F1
#
_entry.id   AF-A0A4R6RSY1-F1
#
_cell.length_a   1.000
_cell.length_b   1.000
_cell.length_c   1.000
_cell.angle_alpha   90.00
_cell.angle_beta   90.00
_cell.angle_gamma   90.00
#
_symmetry.space_group_name_H-M   'P 1'
#
loop_
_entity.id
_entity.type
_entity.pdbx_description
1 polymer ?
#
loop_
_entity_poly.entity_id
_entity_poly.type
_entity_poly.pdbx_seq_one_letter_code
_entity_poly.pdbx_strand_id
1 'polypeptide(L)'
;MNDTARAQVAGWQNIVDATHSRLQDAGQWPPVERGLTEQEKAAARAIFGNSLNLDAIQVNDDSFLGAVKEDNAISTPGVINFPPGTLSKNDPRYLPWLMHELTHQWQYQHGYRLDQLAVAAAAGNYDYGGDDGLRAATAQGKGIESFNFEQQGDIVRNYYLRKTQGGNTSAFDPFIQQIQANGPDLQAPPDWPPP
;
A
#
# COMPACT_ATOMS: atom_id res chain seq x y z
N MET A 1 5.54 5.12 21.75
CA MET A 1 4.20 5.55 21.27
C MET A 1 3.55 6.42 22.32
N ASN A 2 2.97 7.55 21.93
CA ASN A 2 2.17 8.39 22.82
C ASN A 2 0.72 7.88 22.90
N ASP A 3 -0.03 8.35 23.91
CA ASP A 3 -1.41 7.87 24.16
C ASP A 3 -2.38 8.20 23.03
N THR A 4 -2.13 9.29 22.32
CA THR A 4 -2.90 9.70 21.13
C THR A 4 -2.74 8.70 19.98
N ALA A 5 -1.51 8.28 19.67
CA ALA A 5 -1.26 7.28 18.65
C ALA A 5 -1.87 5.92 19.03
N ARG A 6 -1.82 5.54 20.31
CA ARG A 6 -2.49 4.30 20.80
C ARG A 6 -4.01 4.36 20.65
N ALA A 7 -4.63 5.49 20.96
CA ALA A 7 -6.08 5.67 20.80
C ALA A 7 -6.50 5.69 19.33
N GLN A 8 -5.71 6.29 18.45
CA GLN A 8 -5.94 6.26 17.01
C GLN A 8 -5.80 4.84 16.45
N VAL A 9 -4.74 4.11 16.82
CA VAL A 9 -4.52 2.71 16.41
C VAL A 9 -5.64 1.80 16.91
N ALA A 10 -6.07 1.96 18.16
CA ALA A 10 -7.22 1.21 18.69
C ALA A 10 -8.52 1.56 17.95
N GLY A 11 -8.73 2.83 17.59
CA GLY A 11 -9.85 3.26 16.75
C GLY A 11 -9.83 2.62 15.36
N TRP A 12 -8.65 2.59 14.71
CA TRP A 12 -8.45 1.97 13.41
C TRP A 12 -8.61 0.45 13.45
N GLN A 13 -8.02 -0.22 14.45
CA GLN A 13 -8.17 -1.65 14.64
C GLN A 13 -9.62 -2.03 14.91
N ASN A 14 -10.34 -1.25 15.72
CA ASN A 14 -11.78 -1.46 15.94
C ASN A 14 -12.59 -1.24 14.67
N ILE A 15 -12.23 -0.27 13.81
CA ILE A 15 -12.88 -0.08 12.51
C ILE A 15 -12.62 -1.27 11.61
N VAL A 16 -11.37 -1.74 11.53
CA VAL A 16 -10.97 -2.93 10.75
C VAL A 16 -11.66 -4.20 11.24
N ASP A 17 -11.68 -4.44 12.55
CA ASP A 17 -12.25 -5.66 13.14
C ASP A 17 -13.77 -5.64 13.08
N ALA A 18 -14.39 -4.49 13.37
CA ALA A 18 -15.83 -4.31 13.17
C ALA A 18 -16.21 -4.39 11.69
N THR A 19 -15.33 -3.97 10.79
CA THR A 19 -15.48 -4.16 9.34
C THR A 19 -15.42 -5.64 8.99
N HIS A 20 -14.37 -6.33 9.40
CA HIS A 20 -14.18 -7.74 9.08
C HIS A 20 -15.32 -8.61 9.64
N SER A 21 -15.68 -8.41 10.91
CA SER A 21 -16.80 -9.12 11.57
C SER A 21 -18.15 -8.77 10.92
N ARG A 22 -18.43 -7.49 10.65
CA ARG A 22 -19.70 -7.09 10.00
C ARG A 22 -19.80 -7.60 8.56
N LEU A 23 -18.69 -7.74 7.84
CA LEU A 23 -18.65 -8.27 6.47
C LEU A 23 -18.76 -9.80 6.42
N GLN A 24 -18.15 -10.52 7.37
CA GLN A 24 -18.34 -11.96 7.55
C GLN A 24 -19.79 -12.29 7.94
N ASP A 25 -20.35 -11.56 8.90
CA ASP A 25 -21.70 -11.81 9.43
C ASP A 25 -22.82 -11.39 8.44
N ALA A 26 -22.57 -10.41 7.57
CA ALA A 26 -23.54 -9.94 6.59
C ALA A 26 -23.48 -10.67 5.23
N GLY A 27 -22.45 -11.48 4.96
CA GLY A 27 -22.25 -12.11 3.64
C GLY A 27 -22.15 -11.09 2.48
N GLN A 28 -21.85 -9.83 2.80
CA GLN A 28 -21.85 -8.70 1.88
C GLN A 28 -20.50 -7.99 1.98
N TRP A 29 -19.48 -8.55 1.34
CA TRP A 29 -18.45 -7.67 0.78
C TRP A 29 -19.17 -6.67 -0.14
N PRO A 30 -18.82 -5.37 -0.18
CA PRO A 30 -19.22 -4.57 -1.32
C PRO A 30 -18.80 -5.35 -2.56
N PRO A 31 -19.66 -5.45 -3.59
CA PRO A 31 -19.30 -6.20 -4.78
C PRO A 31 -17.97 -5.64 -5.27
N VAL A 32 -16.96 -6.49 -5.21
CA VAL A 32 -15.64 -6.26 -5.79
C VAL A 32 -15.88 -5.68 -7.18
N GLU A 33 -15.45 -4.44 -7.42
CA GLU A 33 -15.77 -3.82 -8.69
C GLU A 33 -15.01 -4.55 -9.80
N ARG A 34 -13.69 -4.73 -9.60
CA ARG A 34 -12.83 -5.46 -10.52
C ARG A 34 -11.46 -5.80 -9.93
N GLY A 35 -10.78 -6.74 -10.58
CA GLY A 35 -9.34 -6.87 -10.46
C GLY A 35 -8.60 -5.73 -11.17
N LEU A 36 -7.27 -5.73 -11.01
CA LEU A 36 -6.41 -4.79 -11.74
C LEU A 36 -6.53 -5.01 -13.25
N THR A 37 -6.60 -3.92 -14.02
CA THR A 37 -6.55 -3.96 -15.49
C THR A 37 -5.16 -4.36 -15.97
N GLU A 38 -5.04 -4.77 -17.22
CA GLU A 38 -3.72 -5.09 -17.80
C GLU A 38 -2.77 -3.88 -17.84
N GLN A 39 -3.30 -2.65 -17.97
CA GLN A 39 -2.51 -1.43 -17.89
C GLN A 39 -1.96 -1.22 -16.47
N GLU A 40 -2.79 -1.40 -15.45
CA GLU A 40 -2.41 -1.29 -14.04
C GLU A 40 -1.38 -2.37 -13.68
N LYS A 41 -1.60 -3.61 -14.11
CA LYS A 41 -0.66 -4.71 -13.92
C LYS A 41 0.66 -4.44 -14.62
N ALA A 42 0.66 -3.92 -15.84
CA ALA A 42 1.90 -3.59 -16.56
C ALA A 42 2.71 -2.51 -15.83
N ALA A 43 2.05 -1.46 -15.34
CA ALA A 43 2.68 -0.42 -14.52
C ALA A 43 3.27 -1.00 -13.22
N ALA A 44 2.49 -1.83 -12.52
CA ALA A 44 2.90 -2.46 -11.28
C ALA A 44 4.07 -3.44 -11.48
N ARG A 45 4.03 -4.29 -12.51
CA ARG A 45 5.13 -5.23 -12.83
C ARG A 45 6.45 -4.51 -13.10
N ALA A 46 6.44 -3.28 -13.61
CA ALA A 46 7.65 -2.49 -13.82
C ALA A 46 8.33 -2.04 -12.51
N ILE A 47 7.64 -2.16 -11.37
CA ILE A 47 8.10 -1.80 -10.03
C ILE A 47 8.29 -3.05 -9.19
N PHE A 48 7.24 -3.86 -9.03
CA PHE A 48 7.23 -5.02 -8.15
C PHE A 48 7.74 -6.29 -8.84
N GLY A 49 7.86 -6.32 -10.17
CA GLY A 49 8.26 -7.54 -10.88
C GLY A 49 7.32 -8.71 -10.55
N ASN A 50 7.91 -9.79 -10.03
CA ASN A 50 7.18 -10.98 -9.57
C ASN A 50 7.05 -11.06 -8.04
N SER A 51 7.46 -10.02 -7.29
CA SER A 51 7.34 -10.03 -5.83
C SER A 51 5.91 -9.82 -5.35
N LEU A 52 5.04 -9.26 -6.18
CA LEU A 52 3.65 -9.00 -5.86
C LEU A 52 2.73 -9.87 -6.72
N ASN A 53 1.89 -10.69 -6.09
CA ASN A 53 0.80 -11.38 -6.77
C ASN A 53 -0.34 -10.40 -7.05
N LEU A 54 -0.28 -9.79 -8.25
CA LEU A 54 -1.24 -8.80 -8.73
C LEU A 54 -2.63 -9.39 -9.03
N ASP A 55 -2.72 -10.70 -9.29
CA ASP A 55 -3.99 -11.36 -9.60
C ASP A 55 -4.84 -11.60 -8.34
N ALA A 56 -4.22 -11.54 -7.16
CA ALA A 56 -4.90 -11.60 -5.87
C ALA A 56 -5.43 -10.24 -5.39
N ILE A 57 -5.23 -9.16 -6.16
CA ILE A 57 -5.54 -7.78 -5.76
C ILE A 57 -6.76 -7.26 -6.50
N GLN A 58 -7.64 -6.64 -5.75
CA GLN A 58 -8.87 -6.03 -6.22
C GLN A 58 -8.91 -4.56 -5.86
N VAL A 59 -9.63 -3.78 -6.67
CA VAL A 59 -9.84 -2.34 -6.46
C VAL A 59 -11.33 -2.04 -6.44
N ASN A 60 -11.72 -1.12 -5.55
CA ASN A 60 -13.09 -0.64 -5.43
C ASN A 60 -13.12 0.89 -5.50
N ASP A 61 -14.13 1.43 -6.19
CA ASP A 61 -14.46 2.85 -6.23
C ASP A 61 -15.60 3.22 -5.25
N ASP A 62 -15.56 2.67 -4.04
CA ASP A 62 -16.61 2.88 -3.02
C ASP A 62 -16.01 3.40 -1.71
N SER A 63 -16.67 4.41 -1.14
CA SER A 63 -16.32 5.01 0.15
C SER A 63 -16.76 4.08 1.26
N PHE A 64 -16.05 2.97 1.41
CA PHE A 64 -16.28 2.07 2.50
C PHE A 64 -16.30 2.87 3.84
N LEU A 65 -17.45 2.80 4.52
CA LEU A 65 -17.76 3.36 5.85
C LEU A 65 -17.74 4.89 6.03
N GLY A 66 -17.66 5.73 5.00
CA GLY A 66 -17.41 7.17 5.23
C GLY A 66 -16.12 7.44 6.05
N ALA A 67 -15.25 6.42 6.15
CA ALA A 67 -13.93 6.44 6.77
C ALA A 67 -12.86 6.87 5.76
N VAL A 68 -13.12 6.62 4.48
CA VAL A 68 -12.53 7.33 3.35
C VAL A 68 -13.06 8.77 3.39
N LYS A 69 -12.40 9.66 4.14
CA LYS A 69 -12.51 11.10 3.87
C LYS A 69 -12.12 11.30 2.40
N GLU A 70 -12.70 12.30 1.73
CA GLU A 70 -12.66 12.53 0.28
C GLU A 70 -11.26 12.46 -0.40
N ASP A 71 -10.18 12.42 0.38
CA ASP A 71 -8.78 12.41 -0.07
C ASP A 71 -7.96 11.15 0.28
N ASN A 72 -8.52 10.12 0.93
CA ASN A 72 -7.72 8.97 1.43
C ASN A 72 -8.19 7.61 0.90
N ALA A 73 -7.28 6.78 0.41
CA ALA A 73 -7.56 5.38 0.09
C ALA A 73 -7.31 4.51 1.33
N ILE A 74 -7.95 3.33 1.37
CA ILE A 74 -7.76 2.35 2.43
C ILE A 74 -7.38 1.01 1.81
N SER A 75 -6.17 0.55 2.13
CA SER A 75 -5.65 -0.75 1.72
C SER A 75 -5.79 -1.79 2.83
N THR A 76 -6.63 -2.80 2.56
CA THR A 76 -6.74 -4.03 3.36
C THR A 76 -6.15 -5.20 2.57
N PRO A 77 -5.78 -6.34 3.21
CA PRO A 77 -5.23 -7.48 2.47
C PRO A 77 -6.12 -7.90 1.28
N GLY A 78 -5.58 -7.81 0.07
CA GLY A 78 -6.26 -8.19 -1.18
C GLY A 78 -7.19 -7.14 -1.79
N VAL A 79 -7.55 -6.07 -1.07
CA VAL A 79 -8.51 -5.06 -1.54
C VAL A 79 -8.02 -3.65 -1.25
N ILE A 80 -8.00 -2.81 -2.29
CA ILE A 80 -7.74 -1.37 -2.20
C ILE A 80 -9.05 -0.62 -2.45
N ASN A 81 -9.45 0.22 -1.50
CA ASN A 81 -10.66 1.04 -1.60
C ASN A 81 -10.27 2.50 -1.83
N PHE A 82 -10.65 3.05 -2.99
CA PHE A 82 -10.43 4.45 -3.33
C PHE A 82 -11.68 5.31 -3.06
N PRO A 83 -11.54 6.64 -2.93
CA PRO A 83 -12.69 7.53 -2.88
C PRO A 83 -13.55 7.45 -4.15
N PRO A 84 -14.89 7.58 -4.04
CA PRO A 84 -15.79 7.44 -5.18
C PRO A 84 -15.44 8.31 -6.40
N GLY A 85 -15.53 7.69 -7.57
CA GLY A 85 -15.19 8.26 -8.87
C GLY A 85 -13.70 8.20 -9.20
N THR A 86 -12.83 7.63 -8.36
CA THR A 86 -11.39 7.55 -8.63
C THR A 86 -11.08 6.63 -9.81
N LEU A 87 -11.76 5.47 -9.90
CA LEU A 87 -11.49 4.49 -10.96
C LEU A 87 -12.10 4.88 -12.31
N SER A 88 -13.16 5.68 -12.28
CA SER A 88 -13.88 6.14 -13.48
C SER A 88 -13.37 7.46 -14.05
N LYS A 89 -12.71 8.29 -13.23
CA LYS A 89 -12.04 9.50 -13.71
C LYS A 89 -10.71 9.09 -14.35
N ASN A 90 -10.44 9.60 -15.56
CA ASN A 90 -9.10 9.57 -16.14
C ASN A 90 -8.16 10.55 -15.40
N ASP A 91 -8.03 10.36 -14.09
CA ASP A 91 -7.27 11.21 -13.19
C ASP A 91 -5.78 10.82 -13.29
N PRO A 92 -4.88 11.72 -13.69
CA PRO A 92 -3.45 11.41 -13.77
C PRO A 92 -2.83 11.05 -12.41
N ARG A 93 -3.51 11.34 -11.30
CA ARG A 93 -3.09 10.96 -9.94
C ARG A 93 -3.38 9.50 -9.60
N TYR A 94 -4.28 8.85 -10.35
CA TYR A 94 -4.73 7.49 -10.04
C TYR A 94 -3.58 6.48 -10.06
N LEU A 95 -2.83 6.36 -11.15
CA LEU A 95 -1.75 5.37 -11.24
C LEU A 95 -0.63 5.59 -10.20
N PRO A 96 -0.13 6.82 -9.97
CA PRO A 96 0.78 7.10 -8.86
C PRO A 96 0.23 6.68 -7.49
N TRP A 97 -1.05 6.96 -7.23
CA TRP A 97 -1.70 6.58 -5.98
C TRP A 97 -1.83 5.05 -5.87
N LEU A 98 -2.24 4.38 -6.94
CA LEU A 98 -2.28 2.93 -7.00
C LEU A 98 -0.92 2.30 -6.68
N MET A 99 0.20 2.87 -7.16
CA MET A 99 1.53 2.34 -6.82
C MET A 99 1.85 2.47 -5.32
N HIS A 100 1.39 3.54 -4.65
CA HIS A 100 1.48 3.66 -3.20
C HIS A 100 0.69 2.53 -2.52
N GLU A 101 -0.59 2.37 -2.87
CA GLU A 101 -1.47 1.36 -2.26
C GLU A 101 -1.01 -0.08 -2.54
N LEU A 102 -0.47 -0.36 -3.73
CA LEU A 102 0.13 -1.65 -4.06
C LEU A 102 1.38 -1.95 -3.23
N THR A 103 2.05 -0.93 -2.66
CA THR A 103 3.14 -1.15 -1.72
C THR A 103 2.62 -1.74 -0.41
N HIS A 104 1.42 -1.34 0.04
CA HIS A 104 0.75 -1.98 1.17
C HIS A 104 0.30 -3.40 0.87
N GLN A 105 -0.17 -3.67 -0.35
CA GLN A 105 -0.44 -5.05 -0.79
C GLN A 105 0.82 -5.91 -0.83
N TRP A 106 1.94 -5.34 -1.28
CA TRP A 106 3.25 -5.98 -1.20
C TRP A 106 3.63 -6.25 0.26
N GLN A 107 3.48 -5.29 1.16
CA GLN A 107 3.69 -5.51 2.59
C GLN A 107 2.80 -6.66 3.12
N TYR A 108 1.50 -6.69 2.84
CA TYR A 108 0.65 -7.81 3.28
C TYR A 108 1.13 -9.17 2.77
N GLN A 109 1.54 -9.25 1.50
CA GLN A 109 2.03 -10.49 0.89
C GLN A 109 3.42 -10.93 1.38
N HIS A 110 4.11 -10.09 2.16
CA HIS A 110 5.40 -10.39 2.80
C HIS A 110 5.30 -10.45 4.32
N GLY A 111 4.09 -10.68 4.86
CA GLY A 111 3.87 -10.98 6.28
C GLY A 111 3.71 -9.75 7.20
N TYR A 112 3.64 -8.53 6.64
CA TYR A 112 3.33 -7.35 7.43
C TYR A 112 1.87 -7.35 7.85
N ARG A 113 1.59 -6.91 9.08
CA ARG A 113 0.25 -6.97 9.67
C ARG A 113 -0.49 -5.63 9.54
N LEU A 114 -1.82 -5.71 9.46
CA LEU A 114 -2.71 -4.55 9.32
C LEU A 114 -2.61 -3.55 10.47
N ASP A 115 -2.39 -4.02 11.71
CA ASP A 115 -2.16 -3.15 12.87
C ASP A 115 -0.88 -2.31 12.73
N GLN A 116 0.18 -2.90 12.17
CA GLN A 116 1.45 -2.21 11.92
C GLN A 116 1.29 -1.10 10.86
N LEU A 117 0.49 -1.36 9.82
CA LEU A 117 0.18 -0.37 8.79
C LEU A 117 -0.73 0.74 9.31
N ALA A 118 -1.76 0.40 10.09
CA ALA A 118 -2.62 1.39 10.74
C ALA A 118 -1.84 2.33 11.68
N VAL A 119 -0.84 1.81 12.39
CA VAL A 119 0.10 2.60 13.19
C VAL A 119 0.88 3.60 12.34
N ALA A 120 1.42 3.15 11.21
CA ALA A 120 2.22 4.01 10.33
C ALA A 120 1.38 5.12 9.71
N ALA A 121 0.19 4.76 9.19
CA ALA A 121 -0.78 5.72 8.67
C ALA A 121 -1.18 6.77 9.71
N ALA A 122 -1.42 6.35 10.96
CA ALA A 122 -1.75 7.27 12.06
C ALA A 122 -0.58 8.19 12.45
N ALA A 123 0.67 7.73 12.33
CA ALA A 123 1.84 8.56 12.58
C ALA A 123 2.06 9.62 11.49
N GLY A 124 1.61 9.37 10.26
CA GLY A 124 1.54 10.36 9.18
C GLY A 124 2.88 10.94 8.74
N ASN A 125 3.97 10.19 8.91
CA ASN A 125 5.30 10.65 8.51
C ASN A 125 5.67 10.15 7.12
N TYR A 126 5.47 11.01 6.11
CA TYR A 126 5.71 10.71 4.70
C TYR A 126 7.08 11.20 4.19
N ASP A 127 7.74 12.08 4.93
CA ASP A 127 9.01 12.67 4.50
C ASP A 127 10.17 11.67 4.67
N TYR A 128 10.71 11.20 3.54
CA TYR A 128 11.88 10.34 3.48
C TYR A 128 13.16 11.08 3.04
N GLY A 129 13.11 12.41 2.92
CA GLY A 129 14.25 13.25 2.53
C GLY A 129 14.55 13.31 1.02
N GLY A 130 13.64 12.80 0.17
CA GLY A 130 13.79 12.84 -1.29
C GLY A 130 15.04 12.11 -1.80
N ASP A 131 15.55 12.53 -2.97
CA ASP A 131 16.71 11.92 -3.60
C ASP A 131 17.96 11.93 -2.68
N ASP A 132 18.15 12.97 -1.86
CA ASP A 132 19.28 13.06 -0.91
C ASP A 132 19.13 12.08 0.25
N GLY A 133 17.91 11.93 0.79
CA GLY A 133 17.61 10.94 1.82
C GLY A 133 17.86 9.52 1.32
N LEU A 134 17.43 9.20 0.10
CA LEU A 134 17.66 7.90 -0.54
C LEU A 134 19.15 7.61 -0.79
N ARG A 135 19.91 8.61 -1.27
CA ARG A 135 21.36 8.50 -1.45
C ARG A 135 22.07 8.30 -0.11
N ALA A 136 21.69 9.04 0.93
CA ALA A 136 22.27 8.91 2.26
C ALA A 136 21.97 7.52 2.87
N ALA A 137 20.74 7.02 2.71
CA ALA A 137 20.37 5.67 3.13
C ALA A 137 21.21 4.61 2.40
N THR A 138 21.34 4.73 1.07
CA THR A 138 22.17 3.83 0.26
C THR A 138 23.63 3.85 0.71
N ALA A 139 24.21 5.03 0.94
CA ALA A 139 25.58 5.19 1.41
C ALA A 139 25.82 4.59 2.81
N GLN A 140 24.76 4.48 3.62
CA GLN A 140 24.79 3.82 4.93
C GLN A 140 24.47 2.31 4.85
N GLY A 141 24.28 1.74 3.65
CA GLY A 141 23.90 0.34 3.47
C GLY A 141 22.47 0.02 3.91
N LYS A 142 21.60 1.02 4.01
CA LYS A 142 20.20 0.84 4.42
C LYS A 142 19.32 0.42 3.23
N GLY A 143 18.36 -0.46 3.51
CA GLY A 143 17.36 -0.91 2.54
C GLY A 143 15.99 -0.25 2.71
N ILE A 144 15.03 -0.70 1.90
CA ILE A 144 13.64 -0.20 1.90
C ILE A 144 12.97 -0.36 3.26
N GLU A 145 13.31 -1.41 4.00
CA GLU A 145 12.84 -1.69 5.37
C GLU A 145 13.27 -0.65 6.42
N SER A 146 14.27 0.19 6.11
CA SER A 146 14.71 1.27 7.01
C SER A 146 13.77 2.48 7.01
N PHE A 147 12.87 2.53 6.04
CA PHE A 147 11.80 3.52 5.96
C PHE A 147 10.52 2.97 6.59
N ASN A 148 9.71 3.85 7.16
CA ASN A 148 8.38 3.45 7.65
C ASN A 148 7.46 3.07 6.46
N PHE A 149 6.34 2.41 6.73
CA PHE A 149 5.49 1.87 5.66
C PHE A 149 4.92 2.92 4.69
N GLU A 150 4.54 4.10 5.19
CA GLU A 150 4.06 5.21 4.38
C GLU A 150 5.18 5.79 3.51
N GLN A 151 6.39 5.94 4.06
CA GLN A 151 7.58 6.33 3.31
C GLN A 151 7.91 5.31 2.22
N GLN A 152 7.77 4.01 2.47
CA GLN A 152 7.96 3.00 1.44
C GLN A 152 6.95 3.17 0.30
N GLY A 153 5.67 3.39 0.62
CA GLY A 153 4.63 3.69 -0.36
C GLY A 153 4.93 4.94 -1.19
N ASP A 154 5.38 6.01 -0.55
CA ASP A 154 5.73 7.26 -1.23
C ASP A 154 7.02 7.18 -2.05
N ILE A 155 8.01 6.39 -1.64
CA ILE A 155 9.20 6.09 -2.44
C ILE A 155 8.78 5.42 -3.76
N VAL A 156 7.89 4.43 -3.70
CA VAL A 156 7.39 3.72 -4.87
C VAL A 156 6.54 4.62 -5.78
N ARG A 157 5.63 5.40 -5.19
CA ARG A 157 4.83 6.41 -5.91
C ARG A 157 5.71 7.43 -6.63
N ASN A 158 6.71 7.97 -5.94
CA ASN A 158 7.59 9.00 -6.48
C ASN A 158 8.54 8.44 -7.54
N TYR A 159 8.98 7.18 -7.40
CA TYR A 159 9.68 6.47 -8.47
C TYR A 159 8.82 6.38 -9.73
N TYR A 160 7.56 5.96 -9.60
CA TYR A 160 6.63 5.85 -10.74
C TYR A 160 6.44 7.20 -11.44
N LEU A 161 6.17 8.27 -10.68
CA LEU A 161 6.04 9.62 -11.20
C LEU A 161 7.30 10.08 -11.94
N ARG A 162 8.46 9.91 -11.32
CA ARG A 162 9.75 10.30 -11.92
C ARG A 162 10.01 9.53 -13.22
N LYS A 163 9.77 8.23 -13.23
CA LYS A 163 9.98 7.35 -14.39
C LYS A 163 9.06 7.71 -15.55
N THR A 164 7.77 7.92 -15.29
CA THR A 164 6.78 8.28 -16.33
C THR A 164 7.01 9.68 -16.90
N GLN A 165 7.67 10.57 -16.15
CA GLN A 165 8.10 11.89 -16.62
C GLN A 165 9.46 11.87 -17.33
N GLY A 166 10.10 10.70 -17.48
CA GLY A 166 11.43 10.57 -18.09
C GLY A 166 12.57 11.16 -17.25
N GLY A 167 12.35 11.35 -15.95
CA GLY A 167 13.34 11.90 -15.03
C GLY A 167 14.35 10.85 -14.56
N ASN A 168 15.43 11.31 -13.92
CA ASN A 168 16.45 10.43 -13.34
C ASN A 168 15.91 9.70 -12.10
N THR A 169 15.95 8.37 -12.10
CA THR A 169 15.53 7.49 -11.01
C THR A 169 16.67 6.85 -10.22
N SER A 170 17.94 7.21 -10.48
CA SER A 170 19.10 6.51 -9.92
C SER A 170 19.14 6.45 -8.39
N ALA A 171 18.54 7.43 -7.71
CA ALA A 171 18.43 7.43 -6.25
C ALA A 171 17.42 6.38 -5.73
N PHE A 172 16.41 6.04 -6.52
CA PHE A 172 15.34 5.09 -6.17
C PHE A 172 15.70 3.65 -6.55
N ASP A 173 16.47 3.47 -7.62
CA ASP A 173 16.75 2.16 -8.22
C ASP A 173 17.22 1.09 -7.21
N PRO A 174 18.09 1.37 -6.21
CA PRO A 174 18.49 0.36 -5.22
C PRO A 174 17.31 -0.19 -4.41
N PHE A 175 16.33 0.66 -4.10
CA PHE A 175 15.16 0.29 -3.29
C PHE A 175 14.13 -0.47 -4.13
N ILE A 176 13.92 -0.06 -5.38
CA ILE A 176 13.06 -0.79 -6.32
C ILE A 176 13.63 -2.18 -6.61
N GLN A 177 14.95 -2.29 -6.79
CA GLN A 177 15.62 -3.58 -6.95
C GLN A 177 15.42 -4.50 -5.74
N GLN A 178 15.46 -3.96 -4.51
CA GLN A 178 15.15 -4.75 -3.31
C GLN A 178 13.70 -5.23 -3.29
N ILE A 179 12.74 -4.37 -3.63
CA ILE A 179 11.32 -4.75 -3.76
C ILE A 179 11.14 -5.87 -4.78
N GLN A 180 11.88 -5.84 -5.89
CA GLN A 180 11.83 -6.88 -6.94
C GLN A 180 12.53 -8.19 -6.53
N ALA A 181 13.64 -8.08 -5.81
CA ALA A 181 14.46 -9.22 -5.40
C ALA A 181 13.85 -10.00 -4.24
N ASN A 182 13.10 -9.31 -3.38
CA ASN A 182 12.31 -9.92 -2.32
C ASN A 182 11.08 -10.58 -2.94
N GLY A 183 11.21 -11.82 -3.43
CA GLY A 183 10.05 -12.63 -3.84
C GLY A 183 9.06 -12.79 -2.68
N PRO A 184 7.79 -13.15 -2.95
CA PRO A 184 6.79 -13.27 -1.90
C PRO A 184 7.25 -14.31 -0.88
N ASP A 185 7.47 -13.90 0.37
CA ASP A 185 7.60 -14.84 1.46
C ASP A 185 6.19 -15.28 1.84
N LEU A 186 5.68 -16.28 1.12
CA LEU A 186 4.33 -16.85 1.32
C LEU A 186 4.15 -17.52 2.70
N GLN A 187 5.10 -17.36 3.63
CA GLN A 187 4.91 -17.72 5.02
C GLN A 187 3.99 -16.69 5.68
N ALA A 188 2.69 -16.82 5.39
CA ALA A 188 1.70 -16.41 6.37
C ALA A 188 2.10 -17.05 7.71
N PRO A 189 2.03 -16.34 8.86
CA PRO A 189 2.10 -17.01 10.15
C PRO A 189 1.07 -18.16 10.14
N PRO A 190 1.39 -19.31 10.75
CA PRO A 190 0.75 -20.61 10.48
C PRO A 190 -0.77 -20.71 10.69
N ASP A 191 -1.46 -19.62 11.04
CA ASP A 191 -2.81 -19.60 11.56
C ASP A 191 -3.69 -18.51 10.93
N TRP A 192 -3.61 -18.22 9.61
CA TRP A 192 -4.55 -17.28 8.96
C TRP A 192 -5.41 -17.89 7.84
N PRO A 193 -6.75 -17.66 7.83
CA PRO A 193 -7.54 -17.07 8.92
C PRO A 193 -7.72 -18.10 10.07
N PRO A 194 -7.64 -17.72 11.35
CA PRO A 194 -8.14 -18.59 12.41
C PRO A 194 -9.68 -18.62 12.36
N PRO A 195 -10.32 -19.70 12.86
CA PRO A 195 -11.78 -19.89 12.84
C PRO A 195 -12.58 -18.77 13.52
#